data_AF-A0A0R1H3B4-F1
#
_entry.id   AF-A0A0R1H3B4-F1
#
_cell.length_a   1.000
_cell.length_b   1.000
_cell.length_c   1.000
_cell.angle_alpha   90.00
_cell.angle_beta   90.00
_cell.angle_gamma   90.00
#
_symmetry.space_group_name_H-M   'P 1'
#
loop_
_entity.id
_entity.type
_entity.pdbx_description
1 polymer ?
#
loop_
_entity_poly.entity_id
_entity_poly.type
_entity_poly.pdbx_seq_one_letter_code
_entity_poly.pdbx_strand_id
1 'polypeptide(L)' 'MSVWAEVPKIPIREVNSGLGIRTDTPTFVVRFLTQQEIEPTWRIEWRGNEYQITGLDPDYQKRDITTITAKKVSA' A
#
# COMPACT_ATOMS: atom_id res chain seq x y z
N MET A 1 10.80 10.70 0.69
CA MET A 1 11.72 9.60 0.33
C MET A 1 11.10 8.78 -0.78
N SER A 2 11.89 7.98 -1.51
CA SER A 2 11.37 7.08 -2.55
C SER A 2 11.93 5.68 -2.34
N VAL A 3 11.08 4.67 -2.50
CA VAL A 3 11.46 3.25 -2.42
C VAL A 3 10.86 2.49 -3.59
N TRP A 4 11.48 1.37 -3.93
CA TRP A 4 10.86 0.40 -4.82
C TRP A 4 9.70 -0.29 -4.10
N ALA A 5 8.58 -0.42 -4.81
CA ALA A 5 7.39 -1.09 -4.31
C ALA A 5 6.84 -2.03 -5.40
N GLU A 6 6.44 -3.22 -4.99
CA GLU A 6 5.56 -4.06 -5.79
C GLU A 6 4.11 -3.67 -5.49
N VAL A 7 3.29 -3.57 -6.54
CA VAL A 7 1.84 -3.36 -6.42
C VAL A 7 1.16 -4.60 -6.98
N PRO A 8 0.73 -5.55 -6.13
CA PRO A 8 0.19 -6.83 -6.57
C PRO A 8 -1.07 -6.65 -7.42
N LYS A 9 -1.15 -7.38 -8.54
CA LYS A 9 -2.39 -7.51 -9.33
C LYS A 9 -3.23 -8.62 -8.72
N ILE A 10 -4.20 -8.29 -7.87
CA ILE A 10 -5.09 -9.31 -7.28
C ILE A 10 -6.02 -9.86 -8.38
N PRO A 11 -6.11 -11.19 -8.58
CA PRO A 11 -7.04 -11.77 -9.55
C PRO A 11 -8.50 -11.57 -9.13
N ILE A 12 -9.39 -11.41 -10.12
CA ILE A 12 -10.81 -10.99 -10.04
C ILE A 12 -11.74 -11.90 -9.20
N ARG A 13 -11.23 -12.88 -8.43
CA ARG A 13 -12.06 -13.94 -7.82
C ARG A 13 -12.66 -13.66 -6.43
N GLU A 14 -12.62 -12.43 -5.93
CA GLU A 14 -13.24 -12.06 -4.64
C GLU A 14 -14.26 -10.91 -4.78
N VAL A 15 -15.09 -10.93 -5.84
CA VAL A 15 -16.22 -10.01 -5.96
C VAL A 15 -17.43 -10.64 -5.25
N ASN A 16 -17.53 -10.40 -3.94
CA ASN A 16 -18.78 -10.47 -3.21
C ASN A 16 -18.65 -9.58 -1.96
N SER A 17 -18.66 -8.25 -2.15
CA SER A 17 -19.15 -7.23 -1.20
C SER A 17 -18.66 -5.84 -1.60
N GLY A 18 -19.56 -4.97 -2.08
CA GLY A 18 -19.34 -3.52 -2.18
C GLY A 18 -18.47 -3.06 -3.36
N LEU A 19 -19.12 -2.54 -4.41
CA LEU A 19 -18.53 -1.98 -5.62
C LEU A 19 -17.81 -0.63 -5.36
N GLY A 20 -16.81 -0.61 -4.49
CA GLY A 20 -15.75 0.41 -4.55
C GLY A 20 -14.75 -0.04 -5.61
N ILE A 21 -14.44 0.81 -6.59
CA ILE A 21 -13.40 0.49 -7.55
C ILE A 21 -12.08 0.45 -6.75
N ARG A 22 -11.53 -0.75 -6.47
CA ARG A 22 -10.32 -0.93 -5.64
C ARG A 22 -9.07 -0.23 -6.19
N THR A 23 -9.12 0.43 -7.35
CA THR A 23 -8.14 1.46 -7.75
C THR A 23 -7.95 2.52 -6.67
N ASP A 24 -8.99 2.75 -5.86
CA ASP A 24 -8.97 3.66 -4.73
C ASP A 24 -8.40 3.03 -3.46
N THR A 25 -8.09 1.74 -3.41
CA THR A 25 -7.49 1.10 -2.22
C THR A 25 -6.37 0.11 -2.58
N PRO A 26 -5.22 0.58 -3.11
CA PRO A 26 -4.11 -0.29 -3.48
C PRO A 26 -3.35 -0.83 -2.26
N THR A 27 -2.65 -1.95 -2.48
CA THR A 27 -1.66 -2.49 -1.57
C THR A 27 -0.27 -2.33 -2.17
N PHE A 28 0.68 -1.84 -1.38
CA PHE A 28 2.08 -1.71 -1.74
C PHE A 28 2.91 -2.67 -0.89
N VAL A 29 3.82 -3.40 -1.52
CA VAL A 29 4.79 -4.25 -0.83
C VAL A 29 6.16 -3.62 -1.01
N VAL A 30 6.79 -3.22 0.09
CA VAL A 30 8.13 -2.62 0.11
C VAL A 30 9.08 -3.49 0.92
N ARG A 31 10.38 -3.21 0.85
CA ARG A 31 11.37 -3.88 1.70
C ARG A 31 11.14 -3.51 3.18
N PHE A 32 11.39 -4.44 4.10
CA PHE A 32 11.21 -4.20 5.54
C PHE A 32 12.11 -3.06 6.05
N LEU A 33 13.42 -3.14 5.77
CA LEU A 33 14.35 -2.06 6.06
C LEU A 33 14.40 -1.08 4.88
N THR A 34 13.95 0.14 5.12
CA THR A 34 14.07 1.27 4.21
C THR A 34 14.98 2.34 4.84
N GLN A 35 15.27 3.42 4.10
CA GLN A 35 16.15 4.49 4.60
C GLN A 35 15.57 5.22 5.82
N GLN A 36 14.25 5.25 5.95
CA GLN A 36 13.53 5.83 7.08
C GLN A 36 12.32 4.95 7.36
N GLU A 37 12.01 4.72 8.62
CA GLU A 37 10.82 3.97 9.00
C GLU A 37 9.56 4.63 8.43
N ILE A 38 8.67 3.82 7.84
CA ILE A 38 7.46 4.32 7.21
C ILE A 38 6.43 4.59 8.29
N GLU A 39 6.03 5.85 8.42
CA GLU A 39 5.01 6.23 9.40
C GLU A 39 3.60 6.12 8.81
N PRO A 40 2.60 5.70 9.61
CA PRO A 40 1.20 5.61 9.15
C PRO A 40 0.57 6.95 8.75
N THR A 41 1.13 8.07 9.17
CA THR A 41 0.67 9.43 8.87
C THR A 41 1.09 9.91 7.49
N TRP A 42 2.02 9.20 6.82
CA TRP A 42 2.54 9.60 5.53
C TRP A 42 1.54 9.38 4.39
N ARG A 43 1.79 10.09 3.29
CA ARG A 43 1.07 9.91 2.02
C ARG A 43 1.97 9.23 1.01
N ILE A 44 1.36 8.40 0.18
CA ILE A 44 2.02 7.73 -0.94
C ILE A 44 1.62 8.45 -2.22
N GLU A 45 2.60 8.92 -2.98
CA GLU A 45 2.39 9.40 -4.34
C GLU A 45 2.66 8.27 -5.33
N TRP A 46 1.66 7.88 -6.10
CA TRP A 46 1.78 6.84 -7.11
C TRP A 46 0.93 7.15 -8.34
N ARG A 47 1.56 7.13 -9.53
CA ARG A 47 0.90 7.42 -10.81
C ARG A 47 0.11 8.74 -10.82
N GLY A 48 0.66 9.80 -10.21
CA GLY A 48 0.04 11.12 -10.14
C GLY A 48 -1.17 11.21 -9.21
N ASN A 49 -1.36 10.24 -8.31
CA ASN A 49 -2.41 10.26 -7.30
C ASN A 49 -1.80 10.16 -5.90
N GLU A 50 -2.41 10.82 -4.94
CA GLU A 50 -2.07 10.68 -3.52
C GLU A 50 -2.95 9.62 -2.84
N TYR A 51 -2.33 8.84 -1.96
CA TYR A 51 -2.97 7.83 -1.15
C TYR A 51 -2.61 8.02 0.32
N GLN A 52 -3.60 7.92 1.20
CA GLN A 52 -3.41 7.85 2.64
C GLN A 52 -3.14 6.41 3.05
N ILE A 53 -2.15 6.17 3.90
CA ILE A 53 -1.89 4.86 4.49
C ILE A 53 -3.04 4.52 5.45
N THR A 54 -3.66 3.36 5.25
CA THR A 54 -4.74 2.83 6.09
C THR A 54 -4.30 1.64 6.94
N GLY A 55 -3.17 1.02 6.60
CA GLY A 55 -2.58 -0.06 7.39
C GLY A 55 -1.12 -0.31 7.00
N LEU A 56 -0.32 -0.68 7.99
CA LEU A 56 1.09 -1.00 7.87
C LEU A 56 1.30 -2.36 8.53
N ASP A 57 1.83 -3.33 7.79
CA ASP A 57 2.08 -4.69 8.25
C ASP A 57 3.52 -5.10 7.91
N PRO A 58 4.50 -4.76 8.77
CA PRO A 58 5.87 -5.22 8.64
C PRO A 58 5.98 -6.71 8.97
N ASP A 59 6.62 -7.49 8.10
CA ASP A 59 6.92 -8.91 8.38
C ASP A 59 8.02 -9.02 9.44
N TYR A 60 7.66 -9.00 10.72
CA TYR A 60 8.63 -9.12 11.81
C TYR A 60 9.29 -10.50 11.92
N GLN A 61 8.69 -11.53 11.31
CA GLN A 61 9.20 -12.89 11.34
C GLN A 61 10.39 -13.06 10.40
N LYS A 62 10.21 -12.68 9.12
CA LYS A 62 11.26 -12.80 8.10
C LYS A 62 12.07 -11.52 7.92
N ARG A 63 11.48 -10.37 8.22
CA ARG A 63 12.07 -9.03 8.06
C ARG A 63 12.50 -8.74 6.62
N ASP A 64 11.74 -9.28 5.68
CA ASP A 64 12.00 -9.12 4.25
C ASP A 64 11.18 -7.96 3.66
N ILE A 65 9.90 -7.88 4.02
CA ILE A 65 8.94 -6.95 3.43
C ILE A 65 8.06 -6.25 4.47
N THR A 66 7.49 -5.14 4.06
CA THR A 66 6.40 -4.44 4.74
C THR A 66 5.25 -4.25 3.75
N THR A 67 4.07 -4.70 4.14
CA THR A 67 2.84 -4.52 3.36
C THR A 67 2.14 -3.25 3.82
N ILE A 68 1.78 -2.40 2.88
CA ILE A 68 1.12 -1.12 3.13
C ILE A 68 -0.22 -1.14 2.41
N THR A 69 -1.31 -1.04 3.15
CA THR A 69 -2.63 -0.79 2.56
C THR A 69 -2.87 0.71 2.56
N ALA A 70 -3.36 1.23 1.44
CA ALA A 70 -3.63 2.65 1.30
C ALA A 70 -4.99 2.88 0.67
N LYS A 71 -5.50 4.09 0.83
CA LYS A 71 -6.73 4.57 0.20
C LYS A 71 -6.47 5.89 -0.52
N LYS A 72 -6.93 6.00 -1.76
CA LYS A 72 -6.82 7.19 -2.58
C LYS A 72 -7.51 8.35 -1.88
N VAL A 73 -6.83 9.48 -1.83
CA VAL A 73 -7.43 10.73 -1.39
C VAL A 73 -8.28 11.23 -2.55
N SER A 74 -9.61 11.09 -2.46
CA SER A 74 -10.52 11.73 -3.40
C SER A 74 -10.39 13.24 -3.24
N ALA A 75 -10.05 13.94 -4.32
CA ALA A 75 -10.09 15.40 -4.39
C ALA A 75 -11.51 15.93 -4.20
#